data_AF-A0A950PMC9-F1
#
_entry.id   AF-A0A950PMC9-F1
#
_cell.length_a   1.000
_cell.length_b   1.000
_cell.length_c   1.000
_cell.angle_alpha   90.00
_cell.angle_beta   90.00
_cell.angle_gamma   90.00
#
_symmetry.space_group_name_H-M   'P 1'
#
loop_
_entity.id
_entity.type
_entity.pdbx_description
1 polymer ?
#
loop_
_entity_poly.entity_id
_entity_poly.type
_entity_poly.pdbx_seq_one_letter_code
_entity_poly.pdbx_strand_id
1 'polypeptide(L)'
;MSMQPTTTDDLQWTDLDKRAVDTARILAMDSVQKVGNGHPGTAMSLAPAAYLLFQKLMRHDPADPDWTGRDRFILSPGHTSLTLYIQLYLSGYGLELDDLKSFRTWGSRTPGHPEHGHTIGVETTTGPLGQGIANAVGMAMAARYERGLFDPQAPVGESVFDHTIWAIVSDGDLEEGISAEASSLAGHQKLGNLIALYDDIHISIEGDTETAFSEDVLKRYEAYGWHV
;
A
#
# COMPACT_ATOMS: atom_id res chain seq x y z
N MET A 1 1.66 -22.02 5.06
CA MET A 1 1.97 -20.60 5.26
C MET A 1 2.52 -20.43 6.67
N SER A 2 3.59 -19.66 6.85
CA SER A 2 4.22 -19.48 8.15
C SER A 2 3.29 -18.66 9.06
N MET A 3 3.05 -19.14 10.28
CA MET A 3 2.30 -18.42 11.32
C MET A 3 3.20 -17.48 12.13
N GLN A 4 4.50 -17.38 11.81
CA GLN A 4 5.44 -16.51 12.51
C GLN A 4 5.65 -15.20 11.73
N PRO A 5 5.75 -14.04 12.42
CA PRO A 5 6.18 -12.79 11.81
C PRO A 5 7.55 -12.98 11.15
N THR A 6 7.70 -12.55 9.89
CA THR A 6 8.98 -12.58 9.19
C THR A 6 9.97 -11.66 9.92
N THR A 7 11.05 -12.22 10.47
CA THR A 7 12.11 -11.42 11.09
C THR A 7 13.11 -10.95 10.04
N THR A 8 13.90 -9.90 10.34
CA THR A 8 14.92 -9.38 9.41
C THR A 8 15.98 -10.43 9.05
N ASP A 9 16.22 -11.40 9.93
CA ASP A 9 17.18 -12.49 9.69
C ASP A 9 16.63 -13.55 8.71
N ASP A 10 15.31 -13.60 8.52
CA ASP A 10 14.63 -14.48 7.56
C ASP A 10 14.50 -13.85 6.16
N LEU A 11 14.71 -12.53 6.04
CA LEU A 11 14.60 -11.80 4.78
C LEU A 11 15.85 -11.99 3.92
N GLN A 12 15.87 -13.09 3.16
CA GLN A 12 16.90 -13.31 2.15
C GLN A 12 16.52 -12.64 0.83
N TRP A 13 17.47 -11.86 0.30
CA TRP A 13 17.41 -11.29 -1.04
C TRP A 13 18.21 -12.12 -2.03
N THR A 14 17.53 -12.68 -3.03
CA THR A 14 18.11 -13.57 -4.04
C THR A 14 18.06 -12.94 -5.43
N ASP A 15 18.76 -13.57 -6.38
CA ASP A 15 18.66 -13.19 -7.80
C ASP A 15 17.24 -13.35 -8.36
N LEU A 16 16.43 -14.25 -7.79
CA LEU A 16 15.02 -14.39 -8.18
C LEU A 16 14.20 -13.17 -7.73
N ASP A 17 14.43 -12.66 -6.52
CA ASP A 17 13.79 -11.46 -6.00
C ASP A 17 14.12 -10.25 -6.88
N LYS A 18 15.40 -10.09 -7.24
CA LYS A 18 15.85 -9.05 -8.18
C LYS A 18 15.13 -9.15 -9.53
N ARG A 19 15.03 -10.36 -10.10
CA ARG A 19 14.33 -10.59 -11.37
C ARG A 19 12.83 -10.29 -11.27
N ALA A 20 12.19 -10.60 -10.14
CA ALA A 20 10.78 -10.30 -9.93
C ALA A 20 10.54 -8.79 -9.86
N VAL A 21 11.40 -8.04 -9.17
CA VAL A 21 11.37 -6.57 -9.15
C VAL A 21 11.57 -5.98 -10.55
N ASP A 22 12.57 -6.46 -11.29
CA ASP A 22 12.81 -5.99 -12.67
C ASP A 22 11.62 -6.32 -13.59
N THR A 23 10.99 -7.48 -13.39
CA THR A 23 9.77 -7.85 -14.11
C THR A 23 8.61 -6.90 -13.78
N ALA A 24 8.43 -6.54 -12.50
CA ALA A 24 7.41 -5.59 -12.09
C ALA A 24 7.63 -4.20 -12.73
N ARG A 25 8.87 -3.72 -12.81
CA ARG A 25 9.20 -2.48 -13.52
C ARG A 25 8.80 -2.53 -14.99
N ILE A 26 9.13 -3.62 -15.68
CA ILE A 26 8.83 -3.79 -17.12
C ILE A 26 7.33 -3.90 -17.35
N LEU A 27 6.60 -4.65 -16.52
CA LEU A 27 5.14 -4.75 -16.61
C LEU A 27 4.46 -3.38 -16.45
N ALA A 28 4.96 -2.53 -15.55
CA ALA A 28 4.43 -1.17 -15.39
C ALA A 28 4.64 -0.33 -16.67
N MET A 29 5.85 -0.35 -17.22
CA MET A 29 6.18 0.36 -18.47
C MET A 29 5.33 -0.13 -19.64
N ASP A 30 5.28 -1.45 -19.87
CA ASP A 30 4.59 -2.04 -21.02
C ASP A 30 3.07 -1.84 -20.95
N SER A 31 2.47 -1.91 -19.75
CA SER A 31 1.04 -1.69 -19.56
C SER A 31 0.64 -0.25 -19.92
N VAL A 32 1.42 0.73 -19.45
CA VAL A 32 1.22 2.15 -19.82
C VAL A 32 1.46 2.37 -21.31
N GLN A 33 2.55 1.84 -21.86
CA GLN A 33 2.91 2.02 -23.25
C GLN A 33 1.85 1.44 -24.20
N LYS A 34 1.25 0.31 -23.84
CA LYS A 34 0.22 -0.35 -24.66
C LYS A 34 -1.05 0.48 -24.81
N VAL A 35 -1.53 1.11 -23.75
CA VAL A 35 -2.73 1.97 -23.79
C VAL A 35 -2.39 3.44 -24.14
N GLY A 36 -1.11 3.80 -24.11
CA GLY A 36 -0.60 5.13 -24.46
C GLY A 36 -0.78 6.20 -23.39
N ASN A 37 -1.18 5.83 -22.17
CA ASN A 37 -1.38 6.76 -21.05
C ASN A 37 -1.33 6.04 -19.68
N GLY A 38 -0.92 6.73 -18.62
CA GLY A 38 -0.80 6.18 -17.26
C GLY A 38 0.42 6.73 -16.51
N HIS A 39 0.71 6.16 -15.33
CA HIS A 39 1.79 6.62 -14.45
C HIS A 39 2.84 5.51 -14.23
N PRO A 40 3.88 5.42 -15.08
CA PRO A 40 4.86 4.34 -14.99
C PRO A 40 5.97 4.63 -13.98
N GLY A 41 6.34 5.90 -13.78
CA GLY A 41 7.53 6.29 -13.00
C GLY A 41 7.49 5.77 -11.56
N THR A 42 6.47 6.16 -10.82
CA THR A 42 6.24 5.75 -9.43
C THR A 42 6.10 4.23 -9.27
N ALA A 43 5.45 3.56 -10.23
CA ALA A 43 5.31 2.10 -10.19
C ALA A 43 6.65 1.37 -10.37
N MET A 44 7.58 1.96 -11.13
CA MET A 44 8.92 1.41 -11.32
C MET A 44 9.83 1.65 -10.10
N SER A 45 9.77 2.84 -9.50
CA SER A 45 10.57 3.18 -8.32
C SER A 45 10.12 2.37 -7.10
N LEU A 46 8.82 2.23 -6.88
CA LEU A 46 8.24 1.48 -5.76
C LEU A 46 8.26 -0.04 -5.93
N ALA A 47 8.61 -0.57 -7.11
CA ALA A 47 8.61 -2.02 -7.36
C ALA A 47 9.37 -2.84 -6.28
N PRO A 48 10.56 -2.45 -5.77
CA PRO A 48 11.24 -3.17 -4.70
C PRO A 48 10.46 -3.17 -3.38
N ALA A 49 9.91 -2.02 -2.99
CA ALA A 49 9.16 -1.87 -1.74
C ALA A 49 7.84 -2.65 -1.78
N ALA A 50 7.07 -2.50 -2.86
CA ALA A 50 5.82 -3.24 -3.05
C ALA A 50 6.06 -4.76 -3.12
N TYR A 51 7.15 -5.19 -3.78
CA TYR A 51 7.55 -6.59 -3.80
C TYR A 51 7.87 -7.12 -2.39
N LEU A 52 8.67 -6.38 -1.61
CA LEU A 52 9.00 -6.76 -0.24
C LEU A 52 7.74 -6.90 0.62
N LEU A 53 6.84 -5.92 0.54
CA LEU A 53 5.57 -5.93 1.29
C LEU A 53 4.76 -7.18 0.95
N PHE A 54 4.39 -7.37 -0.32
CA PHE A 54 3.47 -8.45 -0.71
C PHE A 54 4.10 -9.84 -0.63
N GLN A 55 5.39 -9.98 -0.93
CA GLN A 55 5.98 -11.32 -1.09
C GLN A 55 6.68 -11.83 0.17
N LYS A 56 6.97 -10.95 1.14
CA LYS A 56 7.81 -11.31 2.30
C LYS A 56 7.24 -10.85 3.65
N LEU A 57 6.52 -9.74 3.70
CA LEU A 57 6.10 -9.14 4.97
C LEU A 57 4.61 -9.35 5.27
N MET A 58 3.74 -9.06 4.30
CA MET A 58 2.31 -9.11 4.50
C MET A 58 1.83 -10.53 4.79
N ARG A 59 0.99 -10.65 5.81
CA ARG A 59 0.26 -11.89 6.09
C ARG A 59 -1.05 -11.89 5.34
N HIS A 60 -1.17 -12.68 4.28
CA HIS A 60 -2.35 -12.70 3.44
C HIS A 60 -2.48 -14.04 2.69
N ASP A 61 -3.68 -14.32 2.18
CA ASP A 61 -3.96 -15.50 1.35
C ASP A 61 -4.62 -15.05 0.03
N PRO A 62 -3.89 -15.07 -1.09
CA PRO A 62 -4.44 -14.75 -2.42
C PRO A 62 -5.58 -15.68 -2.86
N ALA A 63 -5.67 -16.90 -2.31
CA ALA A 63 -6.75 -17.84 -2.58
C ALA A 63 -8.00 -17.59 -1.72
N ASP A 64 -7.87 -16.82 -0.63
CA ASP A 64 -8.97 -16.34 0.21
C ASP A 64 -8.82 -14.82 0.47
N PRO A 65 -9.09 -13.99 -0.55
CA PRO A 65 -8.93 -12.53 -0.45
C PRO A 65 -9.85 -11.89 0.59
N ASP A 66 -10.88 -12.61 1.05
CA ASP A 66 -11.84 -12.15 2.06
C ASP A 66 -11.45 -12.59 3.49
N TRP A 67 -10.35 -13.32 3.67
CA TRP A 67 -9.85 -13.76 4.97
C TRP A 67 -9.80 -12.58 5.95
N THR A 68 -10.57 -12.65 7.03
CA THR A 68 -10.73 -11.54 7.98
C THR A 68 -9.40 -11.13 8.64
N GLY A 69 -8.55 -12.11 8.97
CA GLY A 69 -7.29 -11.93 9.68
C GLY A 69 -6.08 -11.56 8.81
N ARG A 70 -6.26 -11.29 7.51
CA ARG A 70 -5.15 -10.82 6.65
C ARG A 70 -4.65 -9.43 7.07
N ASP A 71 -3.43 -9.09 6.71
CA ASP A 71 -2.99 -7.69 6.68
C ASP A 71 -3.74 -6.93 5.59
N ARG A 72 -3.97 -5.63 5.80
CA ARG A 72 -4.59 -4.76 4.80
C ARG A 72 -3.53 -3.91 4.13
N PHE A 73 -3.65 -3.72 2.81
CA PHE A 73 -2.77 -2.84 2.05
C PHE A 73 -3.55 -1.73 1.36
N ILE A 74 -3.12 -0.49 1.56
CA ILE A 74 -3.71 0.70 0.97
C ILE A 74 -2.65 1.41 0.13
N LEU A 75 -2.96 1.58 -1.16
CA LEU A 75 -2.19 2.44 -2.04
C LEU A 75 -2.83 3.84 -2.03
N SER A 76 -2.38 4.73 -1.14
CA SER A 76 -2.91 6.10 -1.06
C SER A 76 -2.69 6.90 -2.36
N PRO A 77 -1.49 6.89 -2.97
CA PRO A 77 -1.28 7.51 -4.27
C PRO A 77 -1.88 6.62 -5.37
N GLY A 78 -3.19 6.62 -5.49
CA GLY A 78 -3.91 5.73 -6.42
C GLY A 78 -3.49 5.88 -7.89
N HIS A 79 -2.82 6.99 -8.25
CA HIS A 79 -2.31 7.21 -9.60
C HIS A 79 -1.32 6.11 -10.02
N THR A 80 -0.54 5.57 -9.08
CA THR A 80 0.41 4.47 -9.32
C THR A 80 -0.25 3.09 -9.19
N SER A 81 -1.48 2.95 -9.68
CA SER A 81 -2.31 1.74 -9.59
C SER A 81 -1.62 0.45 -10.06
N LEU A 82 -0.71 0.55 -11.04
CA LEU A 82 0.11 -0.58 -11.49
C LEU A 82 1.05 -1.13 -10.40
N THR A 83 1.48 -0.32 -9.42
CA THR A 83 2.19 -0.83 -8.22
C THR A 83 1.38 -1.92 -7.54
N LEU A 84 0.07 -1.70 -7.37
CA LEU A 84 -0.83 -2.67 -6.74
C LEU A 84 -1.18 -3.82 -7.69
N TYR A 85 -1.66 -3.53 -8.90
CA TYR A 85 -2.12 -4.58 -9.83
C TYR A 85 -1.04 -5.60 -10.17
N ILE A 86 0.21 -5.16 -10.28
CA ILE A 86 1.33 -6.07 -10.55
C ILE A 86 1.57 -6.99 -9.36
N GLN A 87 1.50 -6.49 -8.12
CA GLN A 87 1.63 -7.37 -6.96
C GLN A 87 0.46 -8.34 -6.84
N LEU A 88 -0.78 -7.91 -7.16
CA LEU A 88 -1.94 -8.79 -7.20
C LEU A 88 -1.79 -9.90 -8.26
N TYR A 89 -1.23 -9.57 -9.43
CA TYR A 89 -0.85 -10.57 -10.45
C TYR A 89 0.24 -11.52 -9.94
N LEU A 90 1.34 -11.00 -9.39
CA LEU A 90 2.48 -11.81 -8.94
C LEU A 90 2.16 -12.70 -7.74
N SER A 91 1.28 -12.25 -6.83
CA SER A 91 0.84 -13.04 -5.67
C SER A 91 -0.33 -13.97 -5.98
N GLY A 92 -0.99 -13.83 -7.13
CA GLY A 92 -2.06 -14.74 -7.55
C GLY A 92 -3.44 -14.40 -6.99
N TYR A 93 -3.76 -13.12 -6.78
CA TYR A 93 -5.12 -12.63 -6.43
C TYR A 93 -6.13 -12.74 -7.58
N GLY A 94 -5.79 -13.50 -8.63
CA GLY A 94 -6.64 -13.76 -9.79
C GLY A 94 -6.61 -12.67 -10.86
N LEU A 95 -5.73 -11.66 -10.78
CA LEU A 95 -5.36 -10.88 -11.97
C LEU A 95 -4.41 -11.70 -12.82
N GLU A 96 -4.61 -11.68 -14.13
CA GLU A 96 -3.78 -12.36 -15.11
C GLU A 96 -3.02 -11.37 -15.99
N LEU A 97 -2.06 -11.88 -16.77
CA LEU A 97 -1.28 -11.03 -17.69
C LEU A 97 -2.18 -10.26 -18.69
N ASP A 98 -3.31 -10.86 -19.10
CA ASP A 98 -4.26 -10.22 -20.00
C ASP A 98 -5.03 -9.06 -19.35
N ASP A 99 -5.16 -9.05 -18.01
CA ASP A 99 -5.71 -7.91 -17.27
C ASP A 99 -4.73 -6.72 -17.28
N LEU A 100 -3.42 -6.96 -17.08
CA LEU A 100 -2.40 -5.91 -17.17
C LEU A 100 -2.30 -5.33 -18.59
N LYS A 101 -2.37 -6.21 -19.59
CA LYS A 101 -2.50 -5.84 -21.00
C LYS A 101 -3.76 -5.02 -21.32
N SER A 102 -4.78 -5.07 -20.48
CA SER A 102 -6.04 -4.35 -20.63
C SER A 102 -6.13 -3.12 -19.73
N PHE A 103 -5.01 -2.70 -19.13
CA PHE A 103 -4.93 -1.52 -18.26
C PHE A 103 -5.62 -0.30 -18.88
N ARG A 104 -6.48 0.38 -18.09
CA ARG A 104 -7.23 1.58 -18.49
C ARG A 104 -8.12 1.43 -19.74
N THR A 105 -8.59 0.22 -20.02
CA THR A 105 -9.57 -0.03 -21.09
C THR A 105 -10.95 -0.32 -20.52
N TRP A 106 -11.98 -0.14 -21.33
CA TRP A 106 -13.38 -0.31 -20.92
C TRP A 106 -13.63 -1.72 -20.38
N GLY A 107 -14.17 -1.80 -19.16
CA GLY A 107 -14.55 -3.06 -18.51
C GLY A 107 -13.37 -3.91 -18.03
N SER A 108 -12.12 -3.43 -18.13
CA SER A 108 -10.97 -4.16 -17.60
C SER A 108 -10.99 -4.16 -16.07
N ARG A 109 -10.35 -5.17 -15.46
CA ARG A 109 -10.17 -5.27 -14.00
C ARG A 109 -9.01 -4.42 -13.49
N THR A 110 -8.45 -3.56 -14.33
CA THR A 110 -7.27 -2.72 -14.07
C THR A 110 -7.56 -1.26 -14.47
N PRO A 111 -8.54 -0.60 -13.81
CA PRO A 111 -8.87 0.80 -14.07
C PRO A 111 -7.69 1.73 -13.72
N GLY A 112 -7.77 2.98 -14.17
CA GLY A 112 -6.66 3.92 -14.03
C GLY A 112 -6.23 4.24 -12.60
N HIS A 113 -7.17 4.14 -11.66
CA HIS A 113 -6.96 4.19 -10.22
C HIS A 113 -7.63 2.97 -9.59
N PRO A 114 -7.18 2.44 -8.42
CA PRO A 114 -7.77 1.25 -7.81
C PRO A 114 -9.23 1.49 -7.42
N GLU A 115 -10.09 0.52 -7.71
CA GLU A 115 -11.52 0.56 -7.39
C GLU A 115 -11.92 -0.64 -6.53
N HIS A 116 -12.39 -0.38 -5.31
CA HIS A 116 -12.89 -1.40 -4.41
C HIS A 116 -14.16 -2.05 -4.97
N GLY A 117 -14.28 -3.37 -4.82
CA GLY A 117 -15.37 -4.17 -5.38
C GLY A 117 -15.26 -4.47 -6.87
N HIS A 118 -14.35 -3.81 -7.60
CA HIS A 118 -14.09 -4.07 -9.02
C HIS A 118 -12.91 -5.01 -9.23
N THR A 119 -11.81 -4.78 -8.50
CA THR A 119 -10.59 -5.59 -8.56
C THR A 119 -10.38 -6.33 -7.23
N ILE A 120 -10.28 -7.66 -7.28
CA ILE A 120 -10.00 -8.49 -6.10
C ILE A 120 -8.65 -8.10 -5.49
N GLY A 121 -8.61 -7.92 -4.17
CA GLY A 121 -7.42 -7.47 -3.44
C GLY A 121 -7.26 -5.94 -3.35
N VAL A 122 -8.17 -5.15 -3.92
CA VAL A 122 -8.24 -3.69 -3.69
C VAL A 122 -9.09 -3.39 -2.46
N GLU A 123 -8.43 -3.01 -1.37
CA GLU A 123 -9.07 -2.77 -0.06
C GLU A 123 -9.94 -1.52 -0.01
N THR A 124 -9.58 -0.48 -0.78
CA THR A 124 -10.35 0.77 -0.88
C THR A 124 -10.11 1.42 -2.23
N THR A 125 -11.11 2.14 -2.74
CA THR A 125 -10.94 3.02 -3.90
C THR A 125 -10.04 4.19 -3.50
N THR A 126 -8.99 4.45 -4.28
CA THR A 126 -8.10 5.61 -4.12
C THR A 126 -7.92 6.33 -5.46
N GLY A 127 -7.28 7.50 -5.45
CA GLY A 127 -7.15 8.37 -6.61
C GLY A 127 -7.14 9.83 -6.18
N PRO A 128 -8.17 10.31 -5.45
CA PRO A 128 -8.07 11.54 -4.68
C PRO A 128 -7.00 11.36 -3.59
N LEU A 129 -5.93 12.14 -3.66
CA LEU A 129 -4.80 12.06 -2.75
C LEU A 129 -5.21 12.33 -1.29
N GLY A 130 -4.49 11.76 -0.34
CA GLY A 130 -4.73 11.89 1.10
C GLY A 130 -5.87 11.00 1.65
N GLN A 131 -6.85 10.61 0.82
CA GLN A 131 -7.99 9.78 1.25
C GLN A 131 -7.55 8.36 1.64
N GLY A 132 -6.57 7.78 0.94
CA GLY A 132 -6.12 6.42 1.22
C GLY A 132 -5.50 6.28 2.61
N ILE A 133 -4.57 7.16 2.98
CA ILE A 133 -3.99 7.16 4.34
C ILE A 133 -5.06 7.43 5.41
N ALA A 134 -6.03 8.30 5.15
CA ALA A 134 -7.16 8.50 6.06
C ALA A 134 -8.01 7.23 6.24
N ASN A 135 -8.27 6.49 5.16
CA ASN A 135 -8.95 5.19 5.23
C ASN A 135 -8.12 4.16 6.01
N ALA A 136 -6.79 4.13 5.82
CA ALA A 136 -5.89 3.25 6.55
C ALA A 136 -5.93 3.53 8.08
N VAL A 137 -6.01 4.80 8.50
CA VAL A 137 -6.25 5.17 9.91
C VAL A 137 -7.56 4.58 10.41
N GLY A 138 -8.65 4.70 9.65
CA GLY A 138 -9.93 4.09 9.98
C GLY A 138 -9.87 2.57 10.12
N MET A 139 -9.18 1.88 9.21
CA MET A 139 -8.97 0.42 9.26
C MET A 139 -8.15 0.01 10.49
N ALA A 140 -7.12 0.78 10.86
CA ALA A 140 -6.32 0.50 12.06
C ALA A 140 -7.12 0.71 13.35
N MET A 141 -7.99 1.72 13.39
CA MET A 141 -8.93 1.92 14.49
C MET A 141 -9.92 0.74 14.61
N ALA A 142 -10.45 0.27 13.47
CA ALA A 142 -11.37 -0.87 13.42
C ALA A 142 -10.71 -2.16 13.93
N ALA A 143 -9.50 -2.48 13.46
CA ALA A 143 -8.74 -3.65 13.90
C ALA A 143 -8.57 -3.69 15.42
N ARG A 144 -8.19 -2.56 16.03
CA ARG A 144 -8.04 -2.47 17.49
C ARG A 144 -9.38 -2.59 18.23
N TYR A 145 -10.45 -2.01 17.68
CA TYR A 145 -11.78 -2.09 18.26
C TYR A 145 -12.33 -3.52 18.23
N GLU A 146 -12.19 -4.21 17.10
CA GLU A 146 -12.59 -5.61 16.91
C GLU A 146 -11.83 -6.55 17.85
N ARG A 147 -10.50 -6.39 17.97
CA ARG A 147 -9.70 -7.11 18.98
C ARG A 147 -10.26 -6.90 20.39
N GLY A 148 -10.64 -5.67 20.73
CA GLY A 148 -11.25 -5.35 22.03
C GLY A 148 -12.62 -5.99 22.27
N LEU A 149 -13.40 -6.25 21.21
CA LEU A 149 -14.69 -6.92 21.30
C LEU A 149 -14.55 -8.45 21.39
N PHE A 150 -13.65 -9.02 20.61
CA PHE A 150 -13.63 -10.46 20.37
C PHE A 150 -12.53 -11.20 21.13
N ASP A 151 -11.41 -10.54 21.43
CA ASP A 151 -10.26 -11.16 22.10
C ASP A 151 -9.43 -10.18 22.97
N PRO A 152 -10.08 -9.46 23.91
CA PRO A 152 -9.42 -8.38 24.66
C PRO A 152 -8.33 -8.84 25.62
N GLN A 153 -8.27 -10.12 25.98
CA GLN A 153 -7.33 -10.67 26.96
C GLN A 153 -6.12 -11.35 26.33
N ALA A 154 -6.10 -11.53 25.01
CA ALA A 154 -4.94 -12.12 24.33
C ALA A 154 -3.69 -11.25 24.53
N PRO A 155 -2.52 -11.87 24.72
CA PRO A 155 -1.24 -11.18 24.64
C PRO A 155 -1.09 -10.44 23.31
N VAL A 156 -0.30 -9.36 23.32
CA VAL A 156 -0.04 -8.58 22.10
C VAL A 156 0.69 -9.45 21.09
N GLY A 157 0.13 -9.57 19.88
CA GLY A 157 0.71 -10.34 18.78
C GLY A 157 0.28 -11.82 18.75
N GLU A 158 -0.52 -12.26 19.72
CA GLU A 158 -1.01 -13.64 19.80
C GLU A 158 -2.50 -13.78 19.44
N SER A 159 -3.23 -12.67 19.30
CA SER A 159 -4.64 -12.74 18.92
C SER A 159 -4.78 -13.11 17.45
N VAL A 160 -5.77 -13.95 17.14
CA VAL A 160 -6.16 -14.23 15.74
C VAL A 160 -6.71 -13.00 15.01
N PHE A 161 -7.07 -11.94 15.76
CA PHE A 161 -7.52 -10.66 15.21
C PHE A 161 -6.38 -9.64 15.04
N ASP A 162 -5.17 -9.92 15.54
CA ASP A 162 -4.02 -9.01 15.38
C ASP A 162 -3.55 -9.02 13.92
N HIS A 163 -3.61 -7.88 13.23
CA HIS A 163 -3.14 -7.71 11.85
C HIS A 163 -2.63 -6.28 11.60
N THR A 164 -1.82 -6.14 10.56
CA THR A 164 -1.15 -4.88 10.19
C THR A 164 -1.87 -4.18 9.06
N ILE A 165 -1.93 -2.86 9.14
CA ILE A 165 -2.41 -1.99 8.07
C ILE A 165 -1.19 -1.33 7.43
N TRP A 166 -0.91 -1.69 6.19
CA TRP A 166 0.17 -1.14 5.38
C TRP A 166 -0.39 -0.07 4.46
N ALA A 167 0.25 1.10 4.43
CA ALA A 167 -0.07 2.16 3.49
C ALA A 167 1.19 2.59 2.75
N ILE A 168 1.09 2.83 1.45
CA ILE A 168 2.06 3.65 0.71
C ILE A 168 1.45 5.05 0.58
N VAL A 169 2.25 6.09 0.81
CA VAL A 169 1.90 7.50 0.66
C VAL A 169 2.95 8.21 -0.19
N SER A 170 2.54 9.24 -0.94
CA SER A 170 3.42 10.11 -1.74
C SER A 170 3.45 11.54 -1.20
N ASP A 171 4.29 12.39 -1.78
CA ASP A 171 4.31 13.84 -1.52
C ASP A 171 2.90 14.45 -1.56
N GLY A 172 2.16 14.15 -2.64
CA GLY A 172 0.82 14.68 -2.84
C GLY A 172 -0.21 14.16 -1.81
N ASP A 173 0.01 13.01 -1.18
CA ASP A 173 -0.82 12.60 -0.05
C ASP A 173 -0.52 13.43 1.20
N LEU A 174 0.76 13.75 1.42
CA LEU A 174 1.25 14.43 2.64
C LEU A 174 1.07 15.95 2.60
N GLU A 175 0.86 16.53 1.42
CA GLU A 175 0.42 17.91 1.21
C GLU A 175 -1.08 18.12 1.52
N GLU A 176 -1.91 17.09 1.32
CA GLU A 176 -3.36 17.19 1.51
C GLU A 176 -3.74 17.31 2.99
N GLY A 177 -4.53 18.31 3.36
CA GLY A 177 -4.88 18.58 4.76
C GLY A 177 -5.56 17.41 5.49
N ILE A 178 -6.30 16.57 4.76
CA ILE A 178 -6.94 15.38 5.34
C ILE A 178 -5.91 14.37 5.88
N SER A 179 -4.73 14.26 5.28
CA SER A 179 -3.69 13.35 5.77
C SER A 179 -3.12 13.85 7.09
N ALA A 180 -2.99 15.17 7.28
CA ALA A 180 -2.59 15.79 8.54
C ALA A 180 -3.62 15.55 9.65
N GLU A 181 -4.92 15.73 9.36
CA GLU A 181 -6.00 15.45 10.31
C GLU A 181 -5.98 13.98 10.75
N ALA A 182 -5.94 13.06 9.78
CA ALA A 182 -5.94 11.62 10.05
C ALA A 182 -4.67 11.18 10.79
N SER A 183 -3.50 11.69 10.41
CA SER A 183 -2.22 11.35 11.04
C SER A 183 -2.12 11.89 12.45
N SER A 184 -2.62 13.10 12.71
CA SER A 184 -2.73 13.64 14.07
C SER A 184 -3.60 12.75 14.96
N LEU A 185 -4.76 12.32 14.45
CA LEU A 185 -5.65 11.40 15.16
C LEU A 185 -5.00 10.03 15.39
N ALA A 186 -4.31 9.47 14.41
CA ALA A 186 -3.63 8.18 14.51
C ALA A 186 -2.56 8.18 15.60
N GLY A 187 -1.75 9.25 15.67
CA GLY A 187 -0.74 9.43 16.70
C GLY A 187 -1.37 9.58 18.09
N HIS A 188 -2.44 10.39 18.22
CA HIS A 188 -3.21 10.50 19.46
C HIS A 188 -3.77 9.14 19.92
N GLN A 189 -4.28 8.34 18.98
CA GLN A 189 -4.81 7.02 19.22
C GLN A 189 -3.72 5.95 19.42
N LYS A 190 -2.43 6.24 19.15
CA LYS A 190 -1.34 5.27 19.27
C LYS A 190 -1.58 3.99 18.44
N LEU A 191 -1.95 4.16 17.18
CA LEU A 191 -2.25 3.05 16.26
C LEU A 191 -0.97 2.35 15.78
N GLY A 192 -0.31 1.58 16.65
CA GLY A 192 0.97 0.92 16.38
C GLY A 192 0.93 -0.20 15.33
N ASN A 193 -0.26 -0.60 14.86
CA ASN A 193 -0.42 -1.57 13.77
C ASN A 193 -0.59 -0.89 12.39
N LEU A 194 -0.52 0.44 12.32
CA LEU A 194 -0.52 1.19 11.06
C LEU A 194 0.91 1.55 10.69
N ILE A 195 1.35 1.12 9.50
CA ILE A 195 2.68 1.41 8.95
C ILE A 195 2.50 2.13 7.62
N ALA A 196 2.99 3.37 7.55
CA ALA A 196 2.99 4.17 6.33
C ALA A 196 4.40 4.24 5.75
N LEU A 197 4.56 3.75 4.52
CA LEU A 197 5.76 3.91 3.71
C LEU A 197 5.61 5.15 2.84
N TYR A 198 6.40 6.18 3.13
CA TYR A 198 6.44 7.41 2.34
C TYR A 198 7.43 7.26 1.18
N ASP A 199 6.92 7.38 -0.05
CA ASP A 199 7.70 7.49 -1.29
C ASP A 199 8.26 8.91 -1.44
N ASP A 200 9.33 9.20 -0.70
CA ASP A 200 10.03 10.49 -0.70
C ASP A 200 10.96 10.58 -1.91
N ILE A 201 10.41 11.03 -3.04
CA ILE A 201 11.12 11.09 -4.33
C ILE A 201 11.42 12.52 -4.80
N HIS A 202 10.99 13.53 -4.04
CA HIS A 202 11.11 14.95 -4.36
C HIS A 202 10.52 15.36 -5.73
N ILE A 203 9.48 14.67 -6.20
CA ILE A 203 8.85 14.92 -7.49
C ILE A 203 7.33 14.87 -7.37
N SER A 204 6.68 15.96 -7.79
CA SER A 204 5.24 16.05 -8.02
C SER A 204 4.94 16.32 -9.50
N ILE A 205 3.68 16.59 -9.85
CA ILE A 205 3.28 16.92 -11.22
C ILE A 205 3.98 18.18 -11.74
N GLU A 206 4.25 19.16 -10.88
CA GLU A 206 4.90 20.42 -11.25
C GLU A 206 6.44 20.35 -11.22
N GLY A 207 7.02 19.16 -11.01
CA GLY A 207 8.46 18.93 -10.97
C GLY A 207 8.98 18.79 -9.55
N ASP A 208 10.09 19.46 -9.25
CA ASP A 208 10.74 19.42 -7.94
C ASP A 208 9.79 19.93 -6.84
N THR A 209 9.61 19.13 -5.79
CA THR A 209 8.72 19.46 -4.66
C THR A 209 9.17 20.71 -3.91
N GLU A 210 10.46 21.08 -3.94
CA GLU A 210 10.95 22.33 -3.34
C GLU A 210 10.22 23.59 -3.86
N THR A 211 9.55 23.50 -5.00
CA THR A 211 8.71 24.56 -5.56
C THR A 211 7.50 24.90 -4.66
N ALA A 212 6.95 23.92 -3.93
CA ALA A 212 5.69 24.07 -3.18
C ALA A 212 5.63 23.31 -1.83
N PHE A 213 6.54 22.37 -1.59
CA PHE A 213 6.57 21.47 -0.44
C PHE A 213 8.01 21.28 0.05
N SER A 214 8.36 22.04 1.09
CA SER A 214 9.72 22.12 1.68
C SER A 214 9.71 22.03 3.22
N GLU A 215 8.65 21.45 3.78
CA GLU A 215 8.56 21.20 5.22
C GLU A 215 9.36 19.98 5.66
N ASP A 216 9.62 19.90 6.97
CA ASP A 216 10.21 18.71 7.57
C ASP A 216 9.09 17.73 7.93
N VAL A 217 8.76 16.84 6.98
CA VAL A 217 7.70 15.84 7.12
C VAL A 217 7.94 14.94 8.33
N LEU A 218 9.17 14.46 8.53
CA LEU A 218 9.49 13.57 9.64
C LEU A 218 9.27 14.27 10.98
N LYS A 219 9.71 15.53 11.15
CA LYS A 219 9.38 16.31 12.36
C LYS A 219 7.90 16.55 12.56
N ARG A 220 7.13 16.76 11.49
CA ARG A 220 5.66 16.88 11.59
C ARG A 220 5.04 15.58 12.12
N TYR A 221 5.51 14.43 11.63
CA TYR A 221 5.05 13.12 12.10
C TYR A 221 5.52 12.80 13.54
N GLU A 222 6.74 13.17 13.93
CA GLU A 222 7.18 13.14 15.34
C GLU A 222 6.27 13.98 16.23
N ALA A 223 5.89 15.18 15.78
CA ALA A 223 4.99 16.07 16.52
C ALA A 223 3.56 15.51 16.67
N TYR A 224 3.10 14.71 15.70
CA TYR A 224 1.86 13.93 15.84
C TYR A 224 1.99 12.75 16.82
N GLY A 225 3.21 12.33 17.14
CA GLY A 225 3.48 11.17 18.01
C GLY A 225 3.64 9.85 17.26
N TRP A 226 3.98 9.90 15.96
CA TRP A 226 4.36 8.72 15.19
C TRP A 226 5.79 8.30 15.49
N HIS A 227 6.08 7.02 15.25
CA HIS A 227 7.45 6.57 15.14
C HIS A 227 7.94 6.82 13.72
N VAL A 228 8.98 7.64 13.60
CA VAL A 228 9.76 7.85 12.37
C VAL A 228 11.18 7.34 12.55
#